data_AF-A0AAU9DH97-F1
#
_entry.id   AF-A0AAU9DH97-F1
#
_cell.length_a   1.000
_cell.length_b   1.000
_cell.length_c   1.000
_cell.angle_alpha   90.00
_cell.angle_beta   90.00
_cell.angle_gamma   90.00
#
_symmetry.space_group_name_H-M   'P 1'
#
loop_
_entity.id
_entity.type
_entity.pdbx_description
1 polymer ?
#
loop_
_entity_poly.entity_id
_entity_poly.type
_entity_poly.pdbx_seq_one_letter_code
_entity_poly.pdbx_strand_id
1 'polypeptide(L)'
;MENNINIKKVWQDSDLLQLSIIASAEFVLVKQLCYIEKNTLRLIGEKIKQYSYDFKENCYVQFGELKGNYTPGFSLDFLAAHYSGNVKIEVDMEIDDNDEWKHRCRFYVNS
;
A
#
# COMPACT_ATOMS: atom_id res chain seq x y z
N MET A 1 -7.75 -14.32 13.16
CA MET A 1 -8.10 -13.31 12.14
C MET A 1 -6.88 -13.15 11.26
N GLU A 2 -7.00 -13.44 9.98
CA GLU A 2 -5.95 -13.11 9.01
C GLU A 2 -6.08 -11.61 8.66
N ASN A 3 -4.95 -10.91 8.60
CA ASN A 3 -4.92 -9.50 8.21
C ASN A 3 -4.97 -9.41 6.68
N ASN A 4 -5.93 -8.66 6.14
CA ASN A 4 -6.11 -8.49 4.68
C ASN A 4 -4.95 -7.74 4.01
N ILE A 5 -4.23 -6.90 4.76
CA ILE A 5 -2.99 -6.25 4.32
C ILE A 5 -1.92 -6.49 5.39
N ASN A 6 -0.74 -6.94 4.97
CA ASN A 6 0.42 -7.14 5.83
C ASN A 6 1.64 -6.48 5.20
N ILE A 7 2.20 -5.47 5.88
CA ILE A 7 3.43 -4.79 5.45
C ILE A 7 4.53 -5.10 6.45
N LYS A 8 5.68 -5.59 5.97
CA LYS A 8 6.84 -5.94 6.79
C LYS A 8 8.09 -5.29 6.24
N LYS A 9 8.98 -4.84 7.13
CA LYS A 9 10.36 -4.53 6.76
C LYS A 9 11.11 -5.84 6.50
N VAL A 10 11.70 -5.96 5.32
CA VAL A 10 12.53 -7.11 4.92
C VAL A 10 14.00 -6.80 5.18
N TRP A 11 14.43 -5.60 4.77
CA TRP A 11 15.83 -5.18 4.83
C TRP A 11 15.94 -3.66 4.99
N GLN A 12 17.11 -3.18 5.40
CA GLN A 12 17.43 -1.76 5.52
C GLN A 12 18.93 -1.54 5.33
N ASP A 13 19.29 -0.48 4.62
CA ASP A 13 20.63 0.11 4.61
C ASP A 13 20.52 1.62 4.71
N SER A 14 21.19 2.19 5.72
CA SER A 14 21.08 3.61 6.06
C SER A 14 19.60 4.05 6.14
N ASP A 15 19.19 4.99 5.28
CA ASP A 15 17.84 5.52 5.18
C ASP A 15 16.95 4.79 4.15
N LEU A 16 17.47 3.82 3.40
CA LEU A 16 16.70 3.03 2.45
C LEU A 16 16.16 1.75 3.10
N LEU A 17 14.86 1.49 2.95
CA LEU A 17 14.20 0.27 3.42
C LEU A 17 13.68 -0.54 2.25
N GLN A 18 13.75 -1.86 2.38
CA GLN A 18 12.97 -2.79 1.57
C GLN A 18 11.77 -3.26 2.39
N LEU A 19 10.57 -3.10 1.84
CA LEU A 19 9.33 -3.59 2.42
C LEU A 19 8.78 -4.75 1.59
N SER A 20 8.10 -5.68 2.26
CA SER A 20 7.22 -6.65 1.64
C SER A 20 5.80 -6.31 2.00
N ILE A 21 4.92 -6.30 1.00
CA ILE A 21 3.49 -6.24 1.18
C ILE A 21 2.85 -7.55 0.70
N ILE A 22 1.91 -8.03 1.49
CA ILE A 22 0.96 -9.08 1.10
C ILE A 22 -0.42 -8.50 1.30
N ALA A 23 -1.23 -8.50 0.24
CA ALA A 23 -2.62 -8.07 0.31
C ALA A 23 -3.52 -9.17 -0.26
N SER A 24 -4.64 -9.44 0.40
CA SER A 24 -5.54 -10.53 0.03
C SER A 24 -7.01 -10.15 0.16
N ALA A 25 -7.81 -10.64 -0.78
CA ALA A 25 -9.27 -10.70 -0.75
C ALA A 25 -9.72 -12.12 -1.13
N GLU A 26 -11.02 -12.39 -1.13
CA GLU A 26 -11.59 -13.74 -1.33
C GLU A 26 -11.01 -14.51 -2.52
N PHE A 27 -10.75 -13.82 -3.63
CA PHE A 27 -10.28 -14.43 -4.89
C PHE A 27 -8.91 -13.93 -5.35
N VAL A 28 -8.24 -13.09 -4.58
CA VAL A 28 -6.99 -12.42 -4.98
C VAL A 28 -5.98 -12.45 -3.84
N LEU A 29 -4.75 -12.82 -4.15
CA LEU A 29 -3.58 -12.68 -3.29
C LEU A 29 -2.47 -12.05 -4.10
N VAL A 30 -1.99 -10.90 -3.66
CA VAL A 30 -0.87 -10.19 -4.30
C VAL A 30 0.26 -10.03 -3.29
N LYS A 31 1.48 -10.25 -3.77
CA LYS A 31 2.70 -10.11 -2.98
C LYS A 31 3.68 -9.26 -3.77
N GLN A 32 4.29 -8.29 -3.10
CA GLN A 32 5.24 -7.40 -3.76
C GLN A 32 6.32 -6.96 -2.79
N LEU A 33 7.50 -6.66 -3.33
CA LEU A 33 8.55 -5.92 -2.63
C LEU A 33 8.57 -4.48 -3.14
N CYS A 34 8.92 -3.54 -2.29
CA CYS A 34 9.21 -2.16 -2.72
C CYS A 34 10.37 -1.59 -1.92
N TYR A 35 11.05 -0.61 -2.50
CA TYR A 35 12.04 0.20 -1.79
C TYR A 35 11.46 1.56 -1.45
N ILE A 36 11.76 2.05 -0.24
CA ILE A 36 11.26 3.33 0.24
C ILE A 36 12.27 3.97 1.21
N GLU A 37 12.38 5.29 1.15
CA GLU A 37 13.16 6.03 2.14
C GLU A 37 12.44 6.09 3.50
N LYS A 38 13.23 6.08 4.57
CA LYS A 38 12.75 6.10 5.96
C LYS A 38 11.86 7.30 6.25
N ASN A 39 12.22 8.47 5.74
CA ASN A 39 11.43 9.67 5.94
C ASN A 39 10.09 9.59 5.21
N THR A 40 10.06 9.04 3.99
CA THR A 40 8.81 8.81 3.24
C THR A 40 7.89 7.84 3.97
N LEU A 41 8.43 6.73 4.49
CA LEU A 41 7.65 5.79 5.31
C LEU A 41 7.07 6.45 6.56
N ARG A 42 7.84 7.34 7.22
CA ARG A 42 7.36 8.12 8.38
C ARG A 42 6.19 9.02 7.99
N LEU A 43 6.31 9.77 6.89
CA LEU A 43 5.25 10.66 6.41
C LEU A 43 3.97 9.90 6.04
N ILE A 44 4.10 8.71 5.43
CA ILE A 44 2.97 7.83 5.16
C ILE A 44 2.29 7.40 6.47
N GLY A 45 3.07 6.99 7.48
CA GLY A 45 2.54 6.63 8.80
C GLY A 45 1.80 7.79 9.47
N GLU A 46 2.33 9.01 9.35
CA GLU A 46 1.70 10.24 9.85
C GLU A 46 0.36 10.51 9.13
N LYS A 47 0.29 10.34 7.80
CA LYS A 47 -0.96 10.46 7.03
C LYS A 47 -2.01 9.46 7.46
N ILE A 48 -1.65 8.18 7.58
CA ILE A 48 -2.59 7.13 8.01
C ILE A 48 -3.07 7.40 9.45
N LYS A 49 -2.16 7.85 10.32
CA LYS A 49 -2.52 8.26 11.68
C LYS A 49 -3.49 9.44 11.69
N GLN A 50 -3.28 10.46 10.85
CA GLN A 50 -4.19 11.60 10.73
C GLN A 50 -5.58 11.16 10.25
N TYR A 51 -5.65 10.30 9.22
CA TYR A 51 -6.90 9.72 8.75
C TYR A 51 -7.65 8.98 9.86
N SER A 52 -6.95 8.27 10.76
CA SER A 52 -7.60 7.60 11.89
C SER A 52 -8.29 8.54 12.88
N TYR A 53 -7.94 9.83 12.88
CA TYR A 53 -8.61 10.86 13.66
C TYR A 53 -9.68 11.62 12.87
N ASP A 54 -9.51 11.79 11.55
CA ASP A 54 -10.49 12.41 10.65
C ASP A 54 -10.65 11.56 9.37
N PHE A 55 -11.64 10.68 9.41
CA PHE A 55 -11.88 9.64 8.40
C PHE A 55 -12.94 10.04 7.36
N LYS A 56 -13.29 11.33 7.27
CA LYS A 56 -14.35 11.82 6.37
C LYS A 56 -13.94 11.92 4.92
N GLU A 57 -12.64 12.03 4.67
CA GLU A 57 -12.04 12.17 3.36
C GLU A 57 -11.15 10.96 3.05
N ASN A 58 -10.91 10.72 1.77
CA ASN A 58 -9.99 9.67 1.34
C ASN A 58 -8.54 9.98 1.76
N CYS A 59 -7.78 8.96 2.11
CA CYS A 59 -6.35 9.05 2.37
C CYS A 59 -5.56 8.18 1.39
N TYR A 60 -4.97 8.82 0.39
CA TYR A 60 -4.07 8.17 -0.56
C TYR A 60 -2.63 8.15 -0.04
N VAL A 61 -2.02 6.96 -0.05
CA VAL A 61 -0.60 6.76 0.24
C VAL A 61 0.06 5.87 -0.80
N GLN A 62 1.32 6.15 -1.10
CA GLN A 62 2.09 5.47 -2.13
C GLN A 62 3.43 5.00 -1.54
N PHE A 63 3.80 3.76 -1.85
CA PHE A 63 5.04 3.13 -1.45
C PHE A 63 5.88 2.85 -2.70
N GLY A 64 7.11 3.37 -2.73
CA GLY A 64 7.94 3.34 -3.93
C GLY A 64 7.46 4.31 -5.01
N GLU A 65 8.07 4.25 -6.19
CA GLU A 65 7.74 5.09 -7.32
C GLU A 65 6.87 4.31 -8.33
N LEU A 66 5.74 4.89 -8.76
CA LEU A 66 4.83 4.26 -9.73
C LEU A 66 5.24 4.61 -11.17
N LYS A 67 6.46 4.24 -11.58
CA LYS A 67 7.05 4.68 -12.86
C LYS A 67 7.66 3.57 -13.72
N GLY A 68 7.61 2.31 -13.30
CA GLY A 68 8.25 1.17 -13.97
C GLY A 68 9.76 1.09 -13.67
N ASN A 69 10.55 0.52 -14.59
CA ASN A 69 12.01 0.30 -14.47
C ASN A 69 12.42 -0.64 -13.31
N TYR A 70 11.70 -1.74 -13.10
CA TYR A 70 12.05 -2.81 -12.15
C TYR A 70 12.11 -2.38 -10.66
N THR A 71 11.58 -1.21 -10.32
CA THR A 71 11.38 -0.79 -8.92
C THR A 71 9.90 -0.82 -8.58
N PRO A 72 9.35 -2.02 -8.26
CA PRO A 72 7.93 -2.17 -8.02
C PRO A 72 7.43 -1.29 -6.88
N GLY A 73 6.34 -0.57 -7.13
CA GLY A 73 5.64 0.26 -6.15
C GLY A 73 4.19 -0.16 -5.94
N PHE A 74 3.54 0.36 -4.92
CA PHE A 74 2.11 0.14 -4.73
C PHE A 74 1.48 1.34 -4.04
N SER A 75 0.17 1.45 -4.11
CA SER A 75 -0.58 2.45 -3.37
C SER A 75 -1.75 1.84 -2.63
N LEU A 76 -2.17 2.57 -1.59
CA LEU A 76 -3.36 2.29 -0.81
C LEU A 76 -4.20 3.57 -0.80
N ASP A 77 -5.47 3.47 -1.16
CA ASP A 77 -6.44 4.55 -0.96
C ASP A 77 -7.45 4.13 0.11
N PHE A 78 -7.31 4.70 1.30
CA PHE A 78 -8.26 4.51 2.39
C PHE A 78 -9.46 5.40 2.10
N LEU A 79 -10.58 4.80 1.68
CA LEU A 79 -11.79 5.55 1.37
C LEU A 79 -12.38 6.17 2.64
N ALA A 80 -13.13 7.26 2.50
CA ALA A 80 -13.91 7.84 3.59
C ALA A 80 -14.67 6.74 4.36
N ALA A 81 -14.52 6.71 5.68
CA ALA A 81 -15.09 5.64 6.48
C ALA A 81 -16.61 5.71 6.48
N HIS A 82 -17.22 4.53 6.47
CA HIS A 82 -18.66 4.44 6.62
C HIS A 82 -19.07 4.82 8.04
N TYR A 83 -20.32 5.28 8.24
CA TYR A 83 -20.82 5.66 9.57
C TYR A 83 -20.75 4.52 10.60
N SER A 84 -20.64 3.26 10.14
CA SER A 84 -20.47 2.08 11.00
C SER A 84 -19.02 1.83 11.45
N GLY A 85 -18.07 2.67 11.05
CA GLY A 85 -16.64 2.53 11.38
C GLY A 85 -15.85 1.61 10.44
N ASN A 86 -16.50 1.01 9.44
CA ASN A 86 -15.82 0.16 8.45
C ASN A 86 -15.06 1.03 7.44
N VAL A 87 -13.85 0.62 7.09
CA VAL A 87 -13.02 1.27 6.08
C VAL A 87 -12.82 0.34 4.91
N LYS A 88 -13.06 0.85 3.71
CA LYS A 88 -12.73 0.16 2.47
C LYS A 88 -11.43 0.75 1.94
N ILE A 89 -10.48 -0.12 1.58
CA ILE A 89 -9.16 0.31 1.12
C ILE A 89 -8.98 -0.23 -0.31
N GLU A 90 -8.71 0.66 -1.27
CA GLU A 90 -8.24 0.25 -2.59
C GLU A 90 -6.77 -0.12 -2.50
N VAL A 91 -6.42 -1.31 -2.98
CA VAL A 91 -5.05 -1.76 -3.17
C VAL A 91 -4.74 -1.67 -4.65
N ASP A 92 -3.68 -0.95 -5.03
CA ASP A 92 -3.18 -0.86 -6.40
C ASP A 92 -1.70 -1.27 -6.43
N MET A 93 -1.42 -2.39 -7.11
CA MET A 93 -0.10 -3.01 -7.20
C MET A 93 0.29 -3.21 -8.65
N GLU A 94 1.55 -2.96 -8.96
CA GLU A 94 2.14 -3.29 -10.26
C GLU A 94 2.28 -4.80 -10.41
N ILE A 95 1.98 -5.31 -11.61
CA ILE A 95 2.35 -6.66 -12.01
C ILE A 95 3.67 -6.54 -12.75
N ASP A 96 4.74 -7.07 -12.15
CA ASP A 96 6.10 -7.11 -12.72
C ASP A 96 6.18 -8.18 -13.82
N ASP A 97 5.50 -7.93 -14.94
CA ASP A 97 5.49 -8.80 -16.12
C ASP A 97 6.11 -8.14 -17.37
N ASN A 98 6.41 -6.85 -17.29
CA ASN A 98 7.14 -6.09 -18.30
C ASN A 98 7.74 -4.81 -17.70
N ASP A 99 8.54 -4.09 -18.47
CA ASP A 99 9.30 -2.91 -18.00
C ASP A 99 8.42 -1.65 -17.83
N GLU A 100 7.16 -1.69 -18.25
CA GLU A 100 6.23 -0.58 -18.22
C GLU A 100 5.21 -0.73 -17.06
N TRP A 101 4.90 0.40 -16.44
CA TRP A 101 3.82 0.50 -15.44
C TRP A 101 2.43 0.44 -16.10
N LYS A 102 2.06 -0.71 -16.68
CA LYS A 102 0.79 -0.90 -17.41
C LYS A 102 -0.12 -1.92 -16.77
N HIS A 103 0.43 -3.07 -16.39
CA HIS A 103 -0.36 -4.13 -15.81
C HIS A 103 -0.44 -3.93 -14.29
N ARG A 104 -1.68 -3.84 -13.80
CA ARG A 104 -1.96 -3.51 -12.41
C ARG A 104 -2.99 -4.47 -11.85
N CYS A 105 -2.74 -4.95 -10.64
CA CYS A 105 -3.73 -5.65 -9.85
C CYS A 105 -4.40 -4.63 -8.91
N ARG A 106 -5.67 -4.32 -9.18
CA ARG A 106 -6.48 -3.43 -8.35
C ARG A 106 -7.67 -4.17 -7.75
N PHE A 107 -7.80 -4.08 -6.44
CA PHE A 107 -8.89 -4.70 -5.71
C PHE A 107 -9.14 -3.97 -4.39
N TYR A 108 -10.27 -4.28 -3.74
CA TYR A 108 -10.62 -3.69 -2.46
C TYR A 108 -10.48 -4.71 -1.33
N VAL A 109 -10.03 -4.23 -0.18
CA VAL A 109 -10.14 -4.94 1.09
C VAL A 109 -11.04 -4.16 2.04
N ASN A 110 -11.79 -4.88 2.86
CA ASN A 110 -12.54 -4.29 3.97
C ASN A 110 -11.73 -4.42 5.26
N SER A 111 -11.82 -3.40 6.12
CA SER A 111 -11.28 -3.38 7.48
C SER A 111 -12.37 -3.06 8.49
#